data_AF-A0A2M7JLB0-F1
#
_entry.id   AF-A0A2M7JLB0-F1
#
_cell.length_a   1.000
_cell.length_b   1.000
_cell.length_c   1.000
_cell.angle_alpha   90.00
_cell.angle_beta   90.00
_cell.angle_gamma   90.00
#
_symmetry.space_group_name_H-M   'P 1'
#
loop_
_entity.id
_entity.type
_entity.pdbx_description
1 polymer ?
#
loop_
_entity_poly.entity_id
_entity_poly.type
_entity_poly.pdbx_seq_one_letter_code
_entity_poly.pdbx_strand_id
1 'polypeptide(L)'
;MAFFYPPVSSGPMGKIAQVRQEIGIRTLLNLVGPLCNPADAAIQMVGVYRPELTEKTALSLKRLGTKAAMAVHGEGALDEISICGRSTISRLSGGEISSFDLTPEEVGLKRASIEDVAGGN
;
A
#
# COMPACT_ATOMS: atom_id res chain seq x y z
N MET A 1 20.50 -3.35 -5.09
CA MET A 1 19.26 -2.55 -4.93
C MET A 1 18.93 -1.96 -6.29
N ALA A 2 17.69 -2.08 -6.76
CA ALA A 2 17.23 -1.53 -8.02
C ALA A 2 15.95 -0.72 -7.79
N PHE A 3 15.78 0.37 -8.54
CA PHE A 3 14.57 1.20 -8.51
C PHE A 3 13.88 1.12 -9.87
N PHE A 4 12.61 0.70 -9.88
CA PHE A 4 11.80 0.61 -11.08
C PHE A 4 10.94 1.87 -11.20
N TYR A 5 11.38 2.79 -12.06
CA TYR A 5 10.60 3.99 -12.37
C TYR A 5 9.48 3.64 -13.38
N PRO A 6 8.20 3.93 -13.09
CA PRO A 6 7.13 3.68 -14.04
C PRO A 6 7.33 4.49 -15.33
N PRO A 7 7.25 3.88 -16.53
CA PRO A 7 7.35 4.64 -17.77
C PRO A 7 6.18 5.62 -17.89
N VAL A 8 6.49 6.87 -18.20
CA VAL A 8 5.54 8.01 -18.18
C VAL A 8 4.45 7.89 -19.27
N SER A 9 4.60 7.04 -20.28
CA SER A 9 3.69 7.05 -21.43
C SER A 9 3.65 5.80 -22.33
N SER A 10 4.42 4.74 -22.06
CA SER A 10 4.44 3.53 -22.90
C SER A 10 3.84 2.32 -22.17
N GLY A 11 2.61 1.97 -22.52
CA GLY A 11 1.92 0.76 -22.04
C GLY A 11 0.44 0.99 -21.70
N PRO A 12 -0.31 -0.07 -21.31
CA PRO A 12 -1.71 0.03 -20.94
C PRO A 12 -1.98 1.08 -19.84
N MET A 13 -1.05 1.24 -18.90
CA MET A 13 -1.12 2.24 -17.82
C MET A 13 -1.04 3.68 -18.32
N GLY A 14 -0.27 3.95 -19.39
CA GLY A 14 -0.18 5.29 -19.99
C GLY A 14 -1.52 5.77 -20.58
N LYS A 15 -2.30 4.85 -21.17
CA LYS A 15 -3.64 5.17 -21.71
C LYS A 15 -4.65 5.54 -20.62
N ILE A 16 -4.46 4.99 -19.42
CA ILE A 16 -5.33 5.21 -18.26
C ILE A 16 -4.92 6.47 -17.49
N ALA A 17 -3.68 6.95 -17.67
CA ALA A 17 -3.14 8.10 -16.94
C ALA A 17 -3.96 9.38 -17.16
N GLN A 18 -4.38 9.66 -18.41
CA GLN A 18 -5.18 10.84 -18.74
C GLN A 18 -6.57 10.81 -18.07
N VAL A 19 -7.26 9.66 -18.13
CA VAL A 19 -8.55 9.46 -17.45
C VAL A 19 -8.42 9.61 -15.93
N ARG A 20 -7.31 9.14 -15.34
CA ARG A 20 -7.05 9.33 -13.90
C ARG A 20 -6.83 10.79 -13.53
N GLN A 21 -6.12 11.56 -14.37
CA GLN A 21 -5.93 12.99 -14.15
C GLN A 21 -7.24 13.75 -14.19
N GLU A 22 -8.12 13.43 -15.14
CA GLU A 22 -9.44 14.07 -15.28
C GLU A 22 -10.39 13.73 -14.12
N ILE A 23 -10.34 12.49 -13.60
CA ILE A 23 -11.19 12.06 -12.47
C ILE A 23 -10.78 12.73 -11.15
N GLY A 24 -9.50 13.06 -10.96
CA GLY A 24 -9.01 13.86 -9.82
C GLY A 24 -9.17 13.24 -8.42
N ILE A 25 -9.71 12.01 -8.31
CA ILE A 25 -9.91 11.29 -7.05
C ILE A 25 -9.17 9.94 -7.03
N ARG A 26 -8.85 9.42 -5.84
CA ARG A 26 -8.27 8.07 -5.67
C ARG A 26 -9.28 7.01 -6.14
N THR A 27 -8.90 6.16 -7.09
CA THR A 27 -9.74 5.08 -7.64
C THR A 27 -9.11 3.71 -7.42
N LEU A 28 -9.81 2.62 -7.79
CA LEU A 28 -9.25 1.26 -7.78
C LEU A 28 -7.94 1.17 -8.55
N LEU A 29 -7.75 2.00 -9.58
CA LEU A 29 -6.53 2.04 -10.39
C LEU A 29 -5.28 2.43 -9.57
N ASN A 30 -5.45 3.13 -8.44
CA ASN A 30 -4.37 3.40 -7.51
C ASN A 30 -3.82 2.13 -6.85
N LEU A 31 -4.62 1.07 -6.74
CA LEU A 31 -4.18 -0.22 -6.20
C LEU A 31 -3.51 -1.09 -7.26
N VAL A 32 -3.80 -0.88 -8.55
CA VAL A 32 -3.29 -1.74 -9.62
C VAL A 32 -1.78 -1.59 -9.81
N GLY A 33 -1.23 -0.38 -9.61
CA GLY A 33 0.21 -0.13 -9.74
C GLY A 33 1.05 -1.06 -8.84
N PRO A 34 0.86 -1.02 -7.51
CA PRO A 34 1.56 -1.91 -6.58
C PRO A 34 1.33 -3.41 -6.82
N LEU A 35 0.18 -3.80 -7.39
CA LEU A 35 -0.12 -5.20 -7.71
C LEU A 35 0.63 -5.69 -8.97
N CYS A 36 1.02 -4.80 -9.86
CA CYS A 36 1.72 -5.09 -11.12
C CYS A 36 3.24 -4.96 -10.96
N ASN A 37 3.82 -5.62 -9.96
CA ASN A 37 5.25 -5.53 -9.69
C ASN A 37 6.10 -6.10 -10.85
N PRO A 38 6.91 -5.28 -11.54
CA PRO A 38 7.70 -5.71 -12.70
C PRO A 38 8.83 -6.68 -12.34
N ALA A 39 9.20 -6.77 -11.06
CA ALA A 39 10.25 -7.66 -10.59
C ALA A 39 9.72 -9.03 -10.11
N ASP A 40 8.41 -9.26 -10.19
CA ASP A 40 7.75 -10.48 -9.70
C ASP A 40 8.18 -10.85 -8.26
N ALA A 41 8.19 -9.86 -7.37
CA ALA A 41 8.70 -10.08 -6.01
C ALA A 41 7.81 -11.04 -5.22
N ALA A 42 8.43 -12.07 -4.67
CA ALA A 42 7.75 -13.07 -3.85
C ALA A 42 7.16 -12.50 -2.54
N ILE A 43 7.69 -11.36 -2.06
CA ILE A 43 7.28 -10.70 -0.82
C ILE A 43 7.03 -9.22 -1.10
N GLN A 44 5.87 -8.71 -0.68
CA GLN A 44 5.44 -7.33 -1.01
C GLN A 44 4.79 -6.62 0.18
N MET A 45 5.04 -5.32 0.32
CA MET A 45 4.30 -4.45 1.24
C MET A 45 3.60 -3.38 0.41
N VAL A 46 2.29 -3.24 0.61
CA VAL A 46 1.44 -2.37 -0.21
C VAL A 46 0.62 -1.45 0.69
N GLY A 47 0.83 -0.16 0.50
CA GLY A 47 0.01 0.89 1.07
C GLY A 47 -1.37 0.98 0.43
N VAL A 48 -2.41 1.21 1.25
CA VAL A 48 -3.76 1.50 0.75
C VAL A 48 -4.34 2.74 1.40
N TYR A 49 -5.16 3.45 0.63
CA TYR A 49 -5.70 4.74 1.06
C TYR A 49 -6.91 4.66 2.00
N ARG A 50 -7.46 3.45 2.20
CA ARG A 50 -8.58 3.19 3.12
C ARG A 50 -8.36 1.87 3.86
N PRO A 51 -8.73 1.78 5.14
CA PRO A 51 -8.48 0.59 5.95
C PRO A 51 -9.21 -0.64 5.40
N GLU A 52 -10.43 -0.47 4.86
CA GLU A 52 -11.23 -1.58 4.31
C GLU A 52 -10.63 -2.20 3.02
N LEU A 53 -9.61 -1.57 2.44
CA LEU A 53 -8.91 -2.08 1.26
C LEU A 53 -7.76 -3.02 1.61
N THR A 54 -7.30 -3.04 2.87
CA THR A 54 -6.16 -3.87 3.28
C THR A 54 -6.42 -5.35 2.97
N GLU A 55 -7.56 -5.87 3.41
CA GLU A 55 -7.92 -7.28 3.21
C GLU A 55 -8.14 -7.62 1.74
N LYS A 56 -8.84 -6.75 1.00
CA LYS A 56 -9.08 -6.92 -0.44
C LYS A 56 -7.76 -6.94 -1.24
N THR A 57 -6.81 -6.10 -0.87
CA THR A 57 -5.48 -6.06 -1.48
C THR A 57 -4.70 -7.33 -1.15
N ALA A 58 -4.70 -7.80 0.10
CA ALA A 58 -4.05 -9.05 0.49
C ALA A 58 -4.65 -10.27 -0.25
N LEU A 59 -5.97 -10.33 -0.39
CA LEU A 59 -6.67 -11.35 -1.17
C LEU A 59 -6.28 -11.32 -2.65
N SER A 60 -6.11 -10.11 -3.21
CA SER A 60 -5.70 -9.94 -4.60
C SER A 60 -4.26 -10.41 -4.82
N LEU A 61 -3.33 -10.04 -3.93
CA LEU A 61 -1.94 -10.51 -3.95
C LEU A 61 -1.84 -12.03 -3.83
N LYS A 62 -2.66 -12.64 -2.96
CA LYS A 62 -2.76 -14.11 -2.84
C LYS A 62 -3.16 -14.74 -4.17
N ARG A 63 -4.20 -14.21 -4.83
CA ARG A 63 -4.68 -14.71 -6.13
C ARG A 63 -3.65 -14.53 -7.25
N LEU A 64 -2.84 -13.49 -7.18
CA LEU A 64 -1.74 -13.23 -8.10
C LEU A 64 -0.50 -14.10 -7.84
N GLY A 65 -0.50 -14.95 -6.79
CA GLY A 65 0.59 -15.88 -6.51
C GLY A 65 1.70 -15.34 -5.62
N THR A 66 1.50 -14.18 -4.97
CA THR A 66 2.47 -13.64 -4.02
C THR A 66 2.64 -14.58 -2.82
N LYS A 67 3.88 -14.88 -2.41
CA LYS A 67 4.14 -15.85 -1.32
C LYS A 67 3.86 -15.26 0.06
N ALA A 68 4.20 -13.99 0.26
CA ALA A 68 3.88 -13.25 1.48
C ALA A 68 3.61 -11.78 1.16
N ALA A 69 2.67 -11.17 1.87
CA ALA A 69 2.39 -9.75 1.69
C ALA A 69 1.87 -9.07 2.96
N MET A 70 2.05 -7.76 3.04
CA MET A 70 1.36 -6.91 4.01
C MET A 70 0.68 -5.76 3.28
N ALA A 71 -0.64 -5.69 3.36
CA ALA A 71 -1.40 -4.53 2.95
C ALA A 71 -1.67 -3.66 4.18
N VAL A 72 -1.30 -2.38 4.12
CA VAL A 72 -1.27 -1.50 5.30
C VAL A 72 -2.02 -0.19 5.06
N HIS A 73 -2.66 0.31 6.10
CA HIS A 73 -3.28 1.63 6.14
C HIS A 73 -3.02 2.27 7.50
N GLY A 74 -2.38 3.43 7.51
CA GLY A 74 -2.06 4.18 8.71
C GLY A 74 -3.08 5.29 9.00
N GLU A 75 -3.38 5.48 10.28
CA GLU A 75 -4.11 6.65 10.79
C GLU A 75 -3.40 7.94 10.36
N GLY A 76 -4.18 8.91 9.91
CA GLY A 76 -3.69 10.06 9.13
C GLY A 76 -3.83 9.90 7.61
N ALA A 77 -4.52 8.85 7.14
CA ALA A 77 -4.73 8.51 5.73
C ALA A 77 -3.45 8.22 4.94
N LEU A 78 -2.45 7.71 5.65
CA LEU A 78 -1.16 7.29 5.10
C LEU A 78 -1.31 5.90 4.50
N ASP A 79 -0.81 5.70 3.29
CA ASP A 79 -0.63 4.40 2.67
C ASP A 79 0.64 3.70 3.23
N GLU A 80 0.91 3.89 4.52
CA GLU A 80 2.09 3.42 5.24
C GLU A 80 1.70 2.96 6.66
N ILE A 81 2.62 2.30 7.37
CA ILE A 81 2.45 2.06 8.81
C ILE A 81 2.72 3.38 9.53
N SER A 82 1.74 3.87 10.27
CA SER A 82 1.78 5.18 10.94
C SER A 82 2.46 5.11 12.30
N ILE A 83 3.37 6.05 12.56
CA ILE A 83 3.82 6.38 13.92
C ILE A 83 2.95 7.45 14.59
N CYS A 84 1.99 8.02 13.87
CA CYS A 84 1.06 9.01 14.41
C CYS A 84 -0.12 8.33 15.12
N GLY A 85 -0.46 7.10 14.72
CA GLY A 85 -1.53 6.36 15.36
C GLY A 85 -1.68 4.93 14.86
N ARG A 86 -2.91 4.41 14.92
CA ARG A 86 -3.22 3.02 14.61
C ARG A 86 -2.99 2.72 13.13
N SER A 87 -2.43 1.56 12.83
CA SER A 87 -2.32 1.02 11.48
C SER A 87 -3.16 -0.25 11.36
N THR A 88 -4.05 -0.30 10.37
CA THR A 88 -4.78 -1.51 10.01
C THR A 88 -3.96 -2.30 8.99
N ILE A 89 -3.76 -3.59 9.26
CA ILE A 89 -2.85 -4.45 8.49
C ILE A 89 -3.57 -5.74 8.12
N SER A 90 -3.47 -6.14 6.86
CA SER A 90 -3.83 -7.48 6.40
C SER A 90 -2.58 -8.18 5.87
N ARG A 91 -2.15 -9.22 6.58
CA ARG A 91 -0.93 -9.98 6.28
C ARG A 91 -1.25 -11.32 5.64
N LEU A 92 -0.71 -11.55 4.45
CA LEU A 92 -0.63 -12.84 3.79
C LEU A 92 0.68 -13.54 4.18
N SER A 93 0.60 -14.73 4.75
CA SER A 93 1.77 -15.58 5.03
C SER A 93 1.36 -17.06 5.02
N GLY A 94 2.17 -17.91 4.41
CA GLY A 94 1.86 -19.35 4.33
C GLY A 94 0.53 -19.66 3.60
N GLY A 95 0.08 -18.75 2.73
CA GLY A 95 -1.22 -18.87 2.06
C GLY A 95 -2.42 -18.45 2.91
N GLU A 96 -2.23 -18.06 4.17
CA GLU A 96 -3.27 -17.58 5.06
C GLU A 96 -3.24 -16.05 5.17
N ILE A 97 -4.43 -15.45 5.33
CA ILE A 97 -4.56 -14.02 5.56
C ILE A 97 -5.00 -13.81 7.00
N SER A 98 -4.29 -12.94 7.69
CA SER A 98 -4.57 -12.51 9.06
C SER A 98 -4.65 -10.99 9.10
N SER A 99 -5.70 -10.45 9.71
CA SER A 99 -5.92 -9.01 9.83
C SER A 99 -5.82 -8.59 11.28
N PHE A 100 -5.11 -7.51 11.53
CA PHE A 100 -4.90 -6.96 12.87
C PHE A 100 -4.62 -5.46 12.79
N ASP A 101 -4.84 -4.78 13.91
CA ASP A 101 -4.40 -3.41 14.10
C ASP A 101 -3.05 -3.41 14.83
N LEU A 102 -2.27 -2.35 14.61
CA LEU A 102 -1.00 -2.12 15.29
C LEU A 102 -0.89 -0.66 15.69
N THR A 103 -0.57 -0.38 16.96
CA THR A 103 -0.19 0.96 17.41
C THR A 103 1.32 1.09 17.60
N PRO A 104 1.88 2.31 17.55
CA PRO A 104 3.32 2.51 17.72
C PRO A 104 3.85 1.95 19.05
N GLU A 105 3.05 2.05 20.12
CA GLU A 105 3.45 1.61 21.46
C GLU A 105 3.64 0.09 21.55
N GLU A 106 2.89 -0.69 20.77
CA GLU A 106 2.98 -2.16 20.75
C GLU A 106 4.34 -2.66 20.23
N VAL A 107 5.06 -1.80 19.49
CA VAL A 107 6.43 -2.06 19.00
C VAL A 107 7.48 -1.17 19.68
N GLY A 108 7.13 -0.53 20.80
CA GLY A 108 8.05 0.28 21.59
C GLY A 108 8.36 1.66 21.00
N LEU A 109 7.55 2.13 20.05
CA LEU A 109 7.67 3.48 19.47
C LEU A 109 6.78 4.47 20.23
N LYS A 110 7.23 5.73 20.27
CA LYS A 110 6.41 6.85 20.74
C LYS A 110 5.58 7.39 19.60
N ARG A 111 4.36 7.85 19.89
CA ARG A 111 3.57 8.59 18.90
C ARG A 111 4.23 9.92 18.54
N ALA A 112 4.12 10.28 17.28
CA ALA A 112 4.46 11.59 16.74
C ALA A 112 3.19 12.30 16.26
N SER A 113 3.26 13.63 16.10
CA SER A 113 2.24 14.39 15.41
C SER A 113 2.42 14.27 13.89
N ILE A 114 1.39 14.60 13.10
CA ILE A 114 1.50 14.55 11.63
C ILE A 114 2.50 15.60 11.13
N GLU A 115 2.64 16.70 11.86
CA GLU A 115 3.59 17.77 11.59
C GLU A 115 5.04 17.31 11.72
N ASP A 116 5.32 16.39 12.65
CA ASP A 116 6.67 15.83 12.86
C ASP A 116 7.16 14.96 11.69
N VAL A 117 6.23 14.46 10.87
CA VAL A 117 6.51 13.58 9.73
C VAL A 117 6.20 14.22 8.38
N ALA A 118 5.91 15.52 8.37
CA ALA A 118 5.66 16.25 7.13
C ALA A 118 6.92 16.27 6.24
N GLY A 119 6.74 15.89 4.97
CA GLY A 119 7.79 15.98 3.96
C GLY A 119 8.20 17.44 3.68
N GLY A 120 9.42 17.63 3.16
CA GLY A 120 9.94 18.95 2.77
C GLY A 120 9.35 19.50 1.46
N ASN A 121 10.01 20.54 0.93
CA ASN A 121 9.68 21.17 -0.36
C ASN A 121 10.36 20.47 -1.54
#